data_AF-A0A5P9CCI4-F1
#
_entry.id   AF-A0A5P9CCI4-F1
#
_cell.length_a   1.000
_cell.length_b   1.000
_cell.length_c   1.000
_cell.angle_alpha   90.00
_cell.angle_beta   90.00
_cell.angle_gamma   90.00
#
_symmetry.space_group_name_H-M   'P 1'
#
loop_
_entity.id
_entity.type
_entity.pdbx_description
1 polymer ?
#
loop_
_entity_poly.entity_id
_entity_poly.type
_entity_poly.pdbx_seq_one_letter_code
_entity_poly.pdbx_strand_id
1 'polypeptide(L)'
;MARTEGKPSWLNEDDHEEWQWAANYLSKHCPDRLKDKLSLMAATIFSSLVRSIHALEKEAEGVKLIQRLRNAIRQRRYRATEGGRQTCSFTLPKATKAKLKTLAKRHKITETGVIESLIEVASKQVSINKEEARHESQAMKAIRNARKLEQELAKIRIDETWKQLRHCIKQLAQWEAYLKETLPALSPEEEAAATPLAEEHLRVIQEAIDAAVFKHREMSPRAI
;
A
#
# COMPACT_ATOMS: atom_id res chain seq x y z
N MET A 1 52.84 28.78 -39.65
CA MET A 1 52.31 28.74 -38.27
C MET A 1 50.92 28.12 -38.30
N ALA A 2 50.81 26.83 -37.99
CA ALA A 2 49.52 26.14 -37.93
C ALA A 2 48.89 26.40 -36.56
N ARG A 3 47.82 27.19 -36.52
CA ARG A 3 46.98 27.31 -35.33
C ARG A 3 46.44 25.91 -35.03
N THR A 4 46.76 25.36 -33.87
CA THR A 4 46.11 24.18 -33.33
C THR A 4 44.62 24.51 -33.14
N GLU A 5 43.81 24.15 -34.13
CA GLU A 5 42.35 24.21 -34.08
C GLU A 5 41.91 23.29 -32.92
N GLY A 6 41.59 23.90 -31.78
CA GLY A 6 41.27 23.21 -30.54
C GLY A 6 40.04 22.29 -30.68
N LYS A 7 39.97 21.28 -29.82
CA LYS A 7 38.82 20.38 -29.69
C LYS A 7 37.51 21.18 -29.51
N PRO A 8 36.40 20.79 -30.16
CA PRO A 8 35.11 21.42 -29.91
C PRO A 8 34.67 21.17 -28.47
N SER A 9 34.41 22.24 -27.71
CA SER A 9 34.07 22.17 -26.28
C SER A 9 32.79 21.40 -25.95
N TRP A 10 31.96 21.12 -26.95
CA TRP A 10 30.68 20.44 -26.81
C TRP A 10 30.76 18.92 -27.04
N LEU A 11 31.87 18.39 -27.57
CA LEU A 11 32.04 16.96 -27.85
C LEU A 11 32.99 16.33 -26.82
N ASN A 12 32.59 15.21 -26.21
CA ASN A 12 33.44 14.48 -25.29
C ASN A 12 34.44 13.60 -26.06
N GLU A 13 35.70 13.60 -25.63
CA GLU A 13 36.78 12.79 -26.25
C GLU A 13 36.92 11.44 -25.57
N ASP A 14 36.62 11.39 -24.27
CA ASP A 14 36.75 10.18 -23.47
C ASP A 14 35.55 9.23 -23.66
N ASP A 15 34.46 9.72 -24.26
CA ASP A 15 33.25 8.92 -24.53
C ASP A 15 33.33 8.32 -25.93
N HIS A 16 33.74 7.04 -26.01
CA HIS A 16 33.95 6.41 -27.31
C HIS A 16 32.64 6.24 -28.12
N GLU A 17 31.50 6.13 -27.46
CA GLU A 17 30.24 5.90 -28.14
C GLU A 17 29.64 7.20 -28.68
N GLU A 18 29.96 8.33 -28.06
CA GLU A 18 29.49 9.64 -28.48
C GLU A 18 30.13 10.11 -29.78
N TRP A 19 31.47 10.09 -29.87
CA TRP A 19 32.19 10.52 -31.07
C TRP A 19 31.98 9.57 -32.25
N GLN A 20 31.93 8.25 -32.05
CA GLN A 20 31.61 7.30 -33.13
C GLN A 20 30.21 7.57 -33.70
N TRP A 21 29.24 7.82 -32.83
CA TRP A 21 27.89 8.19 -33.26
C TRP A 21 27.86 9.54 -33.97
N ALA A 22 28.62 10.53 -33.50
CA ALA A 22 28.73 11.83 -34.16
C ALA A 22 29.31 11.70 -35.58
N ALA A 23 30.33 10.85 -35.76
CA ALA A 23 30.89 10.53 -37.07
C ALA A 23 29.86 9.87 -38.00
N ASN A 24 29.10 8.89 -37.48
CA ASN A 24 28.02 8.24 -38.23
C ASN A 24 26.89 9.20 -38.58
N TYR A 25 26.52 10.11 -37.66
CA TYR A 25 25.52 11.15 -37.90
C TYR A 25 25.95 12.08 -39.03
N LEU A 26 27.21 12.52 -39.02
CA LEU A 26 27.77 13.33 -40.10
C LEU A 26 27.79 12.56 -41.42
N SER A 27 28.29 11.33 -41.46
CA SER A 27 28.30 10.52 -42.68
C SER A 27 26.90 10.33 -43.29
N LYS A 28 25.86 10.23 -42.45
CA LYS A 28 24.47 10.00 -42.89
C LYS A 28 23.77 11.28 -43.36
N HIS A 29 24.08 12.42 -42.75
CA HIS A 29 23.37 13.67 -42.96
C HIS A 29 24.18 14.73 -43.71
N CYS A 30 25.41 14.43 -44.09
CA CYS A 30 26.26 15.32 -44.87
C CYS A 30 25.81 15.34 -46.35
N PRO A 31 25.56 16.54 -46.93
CA PRO A 31 25.23 16.67 -48.34
C PRO A 31 26.40 16.24 -49.22
N ASP A 32 26.11 15.73 -50.42
CA ASP A 32 27.13 15.14 -51.31
C ASP A 32 28.32 16.07 -51.59
N ARG A 33 28.05 17.36 -51.74
CA ARG A 33 29.04 18.44 -51.97
C ARG A 33 30.01 18.70 -50.81
N LEU A 34 29.74 18.16 -49.62
CA LEU A 34 30.59 18.31 -48.42
C LEU A 34 31.20 16.98 -47.97
N LYS A 35 30.95 15.88 -48.71
CA LYS A 35 31.46 14.55 -48.34
C LYS A 35 32.98 14.44 -48.41
N ASP A 36 33.61 15.20 -49.31
CA ASP A 36 35.08 15.30 -49.42
C ASP A 36 35.74 15.89 -48.16
N LYS A 37 34.98 16.63 -47.35
CA LYS A 37 35.44 17.20 -46.07
C LYS A 37 35.37 16.21 -44.91
N LEU A 38 34.70 15.06 -45.09
CA LEU A 38 34.60 14.02 -44.08
C LEU A 38 35.77 13.05 -44.21
N SER A 39 36.49 12.82 -43.11
CA SER A 39 37.45 11.74 -43.04
C SER A 39 36.74 10.39 -42.92
N LEU A 40 37.16 9.41 -43.72
CA LEU A 40 36.75 8.00 -43.57
C LEU A 40 37.14 7.42 -42.21
N MET A 41 38.13 8.03 -41.55
CA MET A 41 38.61 7.64 -40.21
C MET A 41 37.94 8.44 -39.09
N ALA A 42 36.91 9.25 -39.39
CA ALA A 42 36.24 10.05 -38.37
C ALA A 42 35.53 9.19 -37.30
N ALA A 43 35.15 7.95 -37.61
CA ALA A 43 34.52 7.03 -36.65
C ALA A 43 35.52 6.28 -35.76
N THR A 44 36.82 6.33 -36.08
CA THR A 44 37.88 5.53 -35.45
C THR A 44 39.04 6.36 -34.90
N ILE A 45 39.21 7.61 -35.35
CA ILE A 45 40.26 8.53 -34.89
C ILE A 45 39.66 9.91 -34.53
N PHE A 46 39.74 10.30 -33.25
CA PHE A 46 39.00 11.47 -32.73
C PHE A 46 39.50 12.77 -33.37
N SER A 47 40.81 12.87 -33.57
CA SER A 47 41.43 14.00 -34.27
C SER A 47 40.96 14.12 -35.73
N SER A 48 40.62 13.00 -36.39
CA SER A 48 40.05 12.99 -37.75
C SER A 48 38.61 13.49 -37.77
N LEU A 49 37.82 13.18 -36.72
CA LEU A 49 36.48 13.75 -36.54
C LEU A 49 36.55 15.26 -36.29
N VAL A 50 37.41 15.72 -35.40
CA VAL A 50 37.61 17.15 -35.10
C VAL A 50 38.03 17.91 -36.36
N ARG A 51 38.95 17.35 -37.15
CA ARG A 51 39.36 17.95 -38.43
C ARG A 51 38.20 18.03 -39.43
N SER A 52 37.36 16.99 -39.49
CA SER A 52 36.17 16.98 -40.34
C SER A 52 35.15 18.03 -39.91
N ILE A 53 34.96 18.21 -38.59
CA ILE A 53 34.10 19.26 -38.03
C ILE A 53 34.62 20.65 -38.41
N HIS A 54 35.90 20.94 -38.22
CA HIS A 54 36.50 22.24 -38.59
C HIS A 54 36.46 22.50 -40.09
N ALA A 55 36.63 21.46 -40.91
CA ALA A 55 36.49 21.58 -42.36
C ALA A 55 35.04 21.90 -42.78
N LEU A 56 34.05 21.33 -42.10
CA LEU A 56 32.63 21.64 -42.33
C LEU A 56 32.23 23.03 -41.81
N GLU A 57 32.80 23.51 -40.71
CA GLU A 57 32.50 24.83 -40.16
C GLU A 57 32.98 25.99 -41.07
N LYS A 58 33.85 25.73 -42.04
CA LYS A 58 34.28 26.70 -43.07
C LYS A 58 33.22 26.94 -44.15
N GLU A 59 32.22 26.07 -44.25
CA GLU A 59 31.16 26.13 -45.26
C GLU A 59 29.82 26.50 -44.61
N ALA A 60 29.05 27.40 -45.22
CA ALA A 60 27.79 27.89 -44.65
C ALA A 60 26.76 26.77 -44.38
N GLU A 61 26.77 25.73 -45.21
CA GLU A 61 25.92 24.56 -45.01
C GLU A 61 26.47 23.58 -43.98
N GLY A 62 27.79 23.44 -43.89
CA GLY A 62 28.44 22.63 -42.87
C GLY A 62 28.19 23.20 -41.48
N VAL A 63 28.19 24.53 -41.30
CA VAL A 63 27.78 25.18 -40.04
C VAL A 63 26.36 24.77 -39.62
N LYS A 64 25.40 24.74 -40.55
CA LYS A 64 24.01 24.31 -40.26
C LYS A 64 23.96 22.83 -39.86
N LEU A 65 24.75 21.98 -40.52
CA LEU A 65 24.84 20.55 -40.20
C LEU A 65 25.44 20.34 -38.80
N ILE A 66 26.52 21.04 -38.47
CA ILE A 66 27.14 20.98 -37.14
C ILE A 66 26.16 21.48 -36.06
N GLN A 67 25.38 22.52 -36.33
CA GLN A 67 24.35 22.97 -35.38
C GLN A 67 23.28 21.90 -35.10
N ARG A 68 22.86 21.15 -36.13
CA ARG A 68 21.93 20.01 -35.95
C ARG A 68 22.58 18.88 -35.17
N LEU A 69 23.83 18.56 -35.47
CA LEU A 69 24.61 17.55 -34.74
C LEU A 69 24.70 17.90 -33.25
N ARG A 70 25.06 19.15 -32.91
CA ARG A 70 25.11 19.64 -31.52
C ARG A 70 23.80 19.42 -30.78
N ASN A 71 22.67 19.78 -31.41
CA ASN A 71 21.34 19.57 -30.85
C ASN A 71 21.01 18.09 -30.64
N ALA A 72 21.39 17.25 -31.59
CA ALA A 72 21.13 15.82 -31.55
C ALA A 72 21.96 15.12 -30.45
N ILE A 73 23.22 15.51 -30.26
CA ILE A 73 24.05 15.05 -29.13
C ILE A 73 23.44 15.47 -27.80
N ARG A 74 23.01 16.73 -27.66
CA ARG A 74 22.33 17.20 -26.45
C ARG A 74 21.10 16.36 -26.10
N GLN A 75 20.28 16.04 -27.11
CA GLN A 75 19.10 15.18 -26.91
C GLN A 75 19.48 13.74 -26.57
N ARG A 76 20.55 13.21 -27.17
CA ARG A 76 21.06 11.87 -26.86
C ARG A 76 21.54 11.80 -25.42
N ARG A 77 22.39 12.74 -24.99
CA ARG A 77 22.86 12.84 -23.60
C ARG A 77 21.70 12.90 -22.61
N TYR A 78 20.70 13.76 -22.86
CA TYR A 78 19.51 13.87 -22.02
C TYR A 78 18.73 12.55 -21.88
N ARG A 79 18.71 11.72 -22.93
CA ARG A 79 18.07 10.39 -22.91
C ARG A 79 18.93 9.31 -22.25
N ALA A 80 20.26 9.45 -22.32
CA ALA A 80 21.22 8.50 -21.78
C ALA A 80 21.46 8.69 -20.29
N THR A 81 21.45 9.94 -19.81
CA THR A 81 21.32 10.20 -18.38
C THR A 81 19.94 9.73 -17.95
N GLU A 82 19.87 8.67 -17.15
CA GLU A 82 18.66 8.13 -16.52
C GLU A 82 17.99 9.18 -15.61
N GLY A 83 17.45 10.24 -16.21
CA GLY A 83 16.83 11.36 -15.49
C GLY A 83 15.44 10.99 -15.00
N GLY A 84 15.30 9.88 -14.26
CA GLY A 84 14.11 9.42 -13.52
C GLY A 84 12.80 9.32 -14.30
N ARG A 85 12.79 9.62 -15.60
CA ARG A 85 11.58 9.81 -16.41
C ARG A 85 11.62 8.88 -17.61
N GLN A 86 10.75 7.89 -17.59
CA GLN A 86 10.50 7.01 -18.72
C GLN A 86 9.41 7.60 -19.61
N THR A 87 9.63 7.61 -20.92
CA THR A 87 8.58 8.04 -21.87
C THR A 87 7.57 6.92 -22.05
N CYS A 88 6.32 7.14 -21.63
CA CYS A 88 5.21 6.22 -21.82
C CYS A 88 4.29 6.71 -22.94
N SER A 89 4.13 5.92 -24.00
CA SER A 89 3.21 6.21 -25.11
C SER A 89 1.88 5.51 -24.88
N PHE A 90 0.81 6.26 -24.69
CA PHE A 90 -0.55 5.73 -24.55
C PHE A 90 -1.53 6.50 -25.44
N THR A 91 -2.54 5.80 -25.95
CA THR A 91 -3.59 6.40 -26.77
C THR A 91 -4.78 6.74 -25.89
N LEU A 92 -5.15 8.02 -25.82
CA LEU A 92 -6.36 8.47 -25.10
C LEU A 92 -7.47 8.84 -26.09
N PRO A 93 -8.75 8.60 -25.71
CA PRO A 93 -9.88 9.22 -26.37
C PRO A 93 -9.72 10.75 -26.39
N LYS A 94 -10.15 11.39 -27.50
CA LYS A 94 -10.05 12.85 -27.67
C LYS A 94 -10.68 13.62 -26.51
N ALA A 95 -11.83 13.16 -26.02
CA ALA A 95 -12.54 13.75 -24.88
C ALA A 95 -11.71 13.70 -23.59
N THR A 96 -11.03 12.58 -23.33
CA THR A 96 -10.19 12.40 -22.13
C THR A 96 -8.95 13.30 -22.19
N LYS A 97 -8.31 13.43 -23.35
CA LYS A 97 -7.19 14.35 -23.54
C LYS A 97 -7.62 15.81 -23.33
N ALA A 98 -8.79 16.20 -23.83
CA ALA A 98 -9.32 17.55 -23.61
C ALA A 98 -9.56 17.84 -22.13
N LYS A 99 -10.15 16.89 -21.39
CA LYS A 99 -10.34 16.99 -19.93
C LYS A 99 -9.01 17.10 -19.18
N LEU A 100 -8.02 16.28 -19.52
CA LEU A 100 -6.68 16.33 -18.93
C LEU A 100 -6.04 17.71 -19.12
N LYS A 101 -6.12 18.26 -20.33
CA LYS A 101 -5.61 19.60 -20.64
C LYS A 101 -6.32 20.70 -19.84
N THR A 102 -7.64 20.61 -19.68
CA THR A 102 -8.41 21.57 -18.87
C THR A 102 -8.04 21.47 -17.39
N LEU A 103 -7.86 20.26 -16.87
CA LEU A 103 -7.41 20.03 -15.50
C LEU A 103 -6.00 20.60 -15.26
N ALA A 104 -5.06 20.30 -16.17
CA ALA A 104 -3.70 20.82 -16.13
C ALA A 104 -3.70 22.36 -16.07
N LYS A 105 -4.50 23.02 -16.93
CA LYS A 105 -4.66 24.47 -16.93
C LYS A 105 -5.25 25.00 -15.61
N ARG A 106 -6.32 24.37 -15.11
CA ARG A 106 -6.99 24.78 -13.87
C ARG A 106 -6.04 24.75 -12.67
N HIS A 107 -5.23 23.69 -12.58
CA HIS A 107 -4.30 23.48 -11.48
C HIS A 107 -2.90 24.08 -11.73
N LYS A 108 -2.68 24.75 -12.87
CA LYS A 108 -1.40 25.36 -13.29
C LYS A 108 -0.23 24.36 -13.24
N ILE A 109 -0.49 23.09 -13.55
CA ILE A 109 0.50 22.01 -13.61
C ILE A 109 0.52 21.39 -15.00
N THR A 110 1.56 20.61 -15.30
CA THR A 110 1.65 19.89 -16.58
C THR A 110 0.64 18.74 -16.63
N GLU A 111 0.26 18.31 -17.84
CA GLU A 111 -0.60 17.13 -18.02
C GLU A 111 0.00 15.88 -17.33
N THR A 112 1.33 15.74 -17.35
CA THR A 112 2.06 14.70 -16.60
C THR A 112 1.88 14.84 -15.09
N GLY A 113 1.99 16.04 -14.53
CA GLY A 113 1.79 16.26 -13.09
C GLY A 113 0.35 15.99 -12.63
N VAL A 114 -0.64 16.20 -13.50
CA VAL A 114 -2.02 15.77 -13.21
C VAL A 114 -2.10 14.24 -13.13
N ILE A 115 -1.47 13.53 -14.06
CA ILE A 115 -1.44 12.06 -14.05
C ILE A 115 -0.71 11.54 -12.80
N GLU A 116 0.44 12.10 -12.47
CA GLU A 116 1.22 11.75 -11.26
C GLU A 116 0.37 11.91 -10.00
N SER A 117 -0.27 13.07 -9.81
CA SER A 117 -1.11 13.32 -8.63
C SER A 117 -2.34 12.39 -8.56
N LEU A 118 -2.97 12.08 -9.70
CA LEU A 118 -4.07 11.11 -9.74
C LEU A 118 -3.61 9.69 -9.38
N ILE A 119 -2.42 9.28 -9.83
CA ILE A 119 -1.82 7.98 -9.48
C ILE A 119 -1.51 7.93 -7.99
N GLU A 120 -0.92 8.98 -7.43
CA GLU A 120 -0.64 9.06 -6.00
C GLU A 120 -1.91 8.98 -5.16
N VAL A 121 -2.95 9.76 -5.51
CA VAL A 121 -4.25 9.73 -4.83
C VAL A 121 -4.87 8.34 -4.92
N ALA A 122 -4.87 7.72 -6.10
CA ALA A 122 -5.40 6.36 -6.27
C ALA A 122 -4.62 5.34 -5.43
N SER A 123 -3.29 5.45 -5.37
CA SER A 123 -2.45 4.55 -4.56
C SER A 123 -2.74 4.68 -3.06
N LYS A 124 -2.87 5.92 -2.56
CA LYS A 124 -3.24 6.23 -1.17
C LYS A 124 -4.64 5.72 -0.84
N GLN A 125 -5.60 5.88 -1.75
CA GLN A 125 -6.96 5.37 -1.54
C GLN A 125 -6.97 3.84 -1.43
N VAL A 126 -6.20 3.14 -2.26
CA VAL A 126 -6.09 1.68 -2.17
C VAL A 126 -5.48 1.24 -0.83
N SER A 127 -4.47 1.96 -0.31
CA SER A 127 -3.91 1.63 1.01
C SER A 127 -4.91 1.89 2.14
N ILE A 128 -5.63 3.02 2.10
CA ILE A 128 -6.66 3.36 3.08
C ILE A 128 -7.75 2.28 3.10
N ASN A 129 -8.31 1.94 1.94
CA ASN A 129 -9.36 0.93 1.85
C ASN A 129 -8.89 -0.44 2.35
N LYS A 130 -7.61 -0.79 2.13
CA LYS A 130 -7.04 -2.05 2.66
C LYS A 130 -6.93 -2.03 4.18
N GLU A 131 -6.57 -0.88 4.76
CA GLU A 131 -6.47 -0.71 6.20
C GLU A 131 -7.85 -0.73 6.86
N GLU A 132 -8.82 -0.01 6.29
CA GLU A 132 -10.22 -0.05 6.70
C GLU A 132 -10.77 -1.50 6.67
N ALA A 133 -10.56 -2.23 5.57
CA ALA A 133 -10.99 -3.63 5.48
C ALA A 133 -10.31 -4.53 6.53
N ARG A 134 -9.06 -4.25 6.90
CA ARG A 134 -8.37 -4.96 7.99
C ARG A 134 -8.99 -4.64 9.34
N HIS A 135 -9.26 -3.37 9.63
CA HIS A 135 -9.93 -2.95 10.86
C HIS A 135 -11.33 -3.53 10.98
N GLU A 136 -12.12 -3.51 9.91
CA GLU A 136 -13.44 -4.14 9.87
C GLU A 136 -13.35 -5.65 10.10
N SER A 137 -12.39 -6.33 9.46
CA SER A 137 -12.16 -7.77 9.67
C SER A 137 -11.78 -8.08 11.13
N GLN A 138 -10.93 -7.26 11.74
CA GLN A 138 -10.54 -7.41 13.15
C GLN A 138 -11.72 -7.14 14.10
N ALA A 139 -12.49 -6.08 13.86
CA ALA A 139 -13.69 -5.76 14.63
C ALA A 139 -14.72 -6.89 14.53
N MET A 140 -14.95 -7.44 13.33
CA MET A 140 -15.87 -8.55 13.13
C MET A 140 -15.40 -9.83 13.82
N LYS A 141 -14.08 -10.09 13.86
CA LYS A 141 -13.50 -11.19 14.64
C LYS A 141 -13.70 -10.99 16.14
N ALA A 142 -13.46 -9.79 16.65
CA ALA A 142 -13.66 -9.44 18.06
C ALA A 142 -15.13 -9.63 18.46
N ILE A 143 -16.09 -9.12 17.67
CA ILE A 143 -17.53 -9.31 17.90
C ILE A 143 -17.90 -10.80 17.90
N ARG A 144 -17.37 -11.57 16.94
CA ARG A 144 -17.62 -13.01 16.86
C ARG A 144 -17.06 -13.76 18.07
N ASN A 145 -15.87 -13.39 18.54
CA ASN A 145 -15.26 -14.00 19.72
C ASN A 145 -16.03 -13.64 21.00
N ALA A 146 -16.44 -12.37 21.16
CA ALA A 146 -17.27 -11.92 22.28
C ALA A 146 -18.60 -12.68 22.35
N ARG A 147 -19.33 -12.79 21.24
CA ARG A 147 -20.59 -13.56 21.18
C ARG A 147 -20.40 -15.03 21.54
N LYS A 148 -19.29 -15.64 21.09
CA LYS A 148 -18.96 -17.02 21.44
C LYS A 148 -18.63 -17.17 22.93
N LEU A 149 -17.91 -16.21 23.50
CA LEU A 149 -17.60 -16.20 24.93
C LEU A 149 -18.88 -16.07 25.76
N GLU A 150 -19.78 -15.16 25.40
CA GLU A 150 -21.09 -15.01 26.05
C GLU A 150 -21.91 -16.31 26.01
N GLN A 151 -21.92 -17.00 24.86
CA GLN A 151 -22.58 -18.30 24.73
C GLN A 151 -21.96 -19.37 25.64
N GLU A 152 -20.63 -19.38 25.80
CA GLU A 152 -19.95 -20.30 26.71
C GLU A 152 -20.28 -20.00 28.16
N LEU A 153 -20.23 -18.72 28.57
CA LEU A 153 -20.57 -18.31 29.94
C LEU A 153 -22.04 -18.61 30.28
N ALA A 154 -22.96 -18.43 29.32
CA ALA A 154 -24.36 -18.80 29.49
C ALA A 154 -24.55 -20.31 29.72
N LYS A 155 -23.81 -21.16 28.99
CA LYS A 155 -23.82 -22.61 29.22
C LYS A 155 -23.32 -22.98 30.61
N ILE A 156 -22.20 -22.41 31.04
CA ILE A 156 -21.65 -22.65 32.39
C ILE A 156 -22.65 -22.23 33.46
N ARG A 157 -23.32 -21.08 33.29
CA ARG A 157 -24.36 -20.62 34.21
C ARG A 157 -25.52 -21.62 34.29
N ILE A 158 -26.00 -22.13 33.15
CA ILE A 158 -27.07 -23.15 33.10
C ILE A 158 -26.61 -24.46 33.76
N ASP A 159 -25.38 -24.91 33.50
CA ASP A 159 -24.88 -26.16 34.07
C ASP A 159 -24.74 -26.07 35.60
N GLU A 160 -24.28 -24.92 36.10
CA GLU A 160 -24.12 -24.70 37.54
C GLU A 160 -25.46 -24.53 38.24
N THR A 161 -26.40 -23.76 37.68
CA THR A 161 -27.77 -23.67 38.22
C THR A 161 -28.43 -25.04 38.28
N TRP A 162 -28.22 -25.89 37.27
CA TRP A 162 -28.75 -27.25 37.25
C TRP A 162 -28.12 -28.15 38.35
N LYS A 163 -26.84 -27.97 38.68
CA LYS A 163 -26.23 -28.66 39.85
C LYS A 163 -26.85 -28.21 41.16
N GLN A 164 -27.01 -26.90 41.35
CA GLN A 164 -27.59 -26.33 42.57
C GLN A 164 -29.05 -26.77 42.73
N LEU A 165 -29.84 -26.73 41.64
CA LEU A 165 -31.21 -27.21 41.65
C LEU A 165 -31.31 -28.69 42.03
N ARG A 166 -30.49 -29.56 41.44
CA ARG A 166 -30.45 -30.99 41.81
C ARG A 166 -30.06 -31.20 43.26
N HIS A 167 -29.13 -30.38 43.78
CA HIS A 167 -28.76 -30.43 45.19
C HIS A 167 -29.96 -30.08 46.09
N CYS A 168 -30.65 -28.97 45.81
CA CYS A 168 -31.84 -28.56 46.55
C CYS A 168 -32.95 -29.60 46.49
N ILE A 169 -33.28 -30.12 45.29
CA ILE A 169 -34.30 -31.17 45.12
C ILE A 169 -33.92 -32.44 45.90
N LYS A 170 -32.64 -32.83 45.89
CA LYS A 170 -32.18 -33.99 46.65
C LYS A 170 -32.34 -33.78 48.16
N GLN A 171 -32.03 -32.59 48.66
CA GLN A 171 -32.25 -32.26 50.08
C GLN A 171 -33.75 -32.33 50.40
N LEU A 172 -34.61 -31.70 49.59
CA LEU A 172 -36.07 -31.74 49.77
C LEU A 172 -36.61 -33.19 49.79
N ALA A 173 -36.21 -34.04 48.85
CA ALA A 173 -36.62 -35.43 48.82
C ALA A 173 -36.15 -36.22 50.06
N GLN A 174 -34.98 -35.89 50.63
CA GLN A 174 -34.52 -36.48 51.90
C GLN A 174 -35.38 -36.03 53.08
N TRP A 175 -35.77 -34.76 53.12
CA TRP A 175 -36.69 -34.22 54.12
C TRP A 175 -38.09 -34.86 54.01
N GLU A 176 -38.63 -34.98 52.80
CA GLU A 176 -39.91 -35.65 52.52
C GLU A 176 -39.90 -37.11 52.99
N ALA A 177 -38.81 -37.84 52.71
CA ALA A 177 -38.64 -39.22 53.16
C ALA A 177 -38.52 -39.33 54.68
N TYR A 178 -37.88 -38.36 55.34
CA TYR A 178 -37.76 -38.32 56.81
C TYR A 178 -39.10 -38.01 57.50
N LEU A 179 -39.87 -37.06 56.96
CA LEU A 179 -41.15 -36.60 57.51
C LEU A 179 -42.34 -37.52 57.17
N LYS A 180 -42.14 -38.53 56.31
CA LYS A 180 -43.17 -39.51 55.88
C LYS A 180 -44.45 -38.84 55.36
N GLU A 181 -44.31 -38.05 54.29
CA GLU A 181 -45.40 -37.42 53.52
C GLU A 181 -46.30 -36.39 54.24
N THR A 182 -46.26 -36.27 55.56
CA THR A 182 -46.95 -35.17 56.27
C THR A 182 -46.07 -33.94 56.34
N LEU A 183 -46.34 -32.97 55.45
CA LEU A 183 -45.82 -31.60 55.56
C LEU A 183 -46.25 -31.00 56.92
N PRO A 184 -45.30 -30.51 57.75
CA PRO A 184 -45.63 -29.78 58.95
C PRO A 184 -46.49 -28.56 58.58
N ALA A 185 -47.64 -28.38 59.23
CA ALA A 185 -48.39 -27.15 59.13
C ALA A 185 -47.59 -26.07 59.87
N LEU A 186 -46.82 -25.28 59.12
CA LEU A 186 -46.02 -24.18 59.65
C LEU A 186 -46.94 -23.05 60.14
N SER A 187 -46.65 -22.54 61.33
CA SER A 187 -47.26 -21.31 61.84
C SER A 187 -46.84 -20.12 60.95
N PRO A 188 -47.68 -19.06 60.80
CA PRO A 188 -47.28 -17.85 60.07
C PRO A 188 -45.99 -17.20 60.60
N GLU A 189 -45.64 -17.41 61.87
CA GLU A 189 -44.35 -16.95 62.44
C GLU A 189 -43.16 -17.79 61.96
N GLU A 190 -43.35 -19.10 61.75
CA GLU A 190 -42.30 -20.02 61.27
C GLU A 190 -42.07 -19.85 59.76
N GLU A 191 -43.14 -19.58 59.02
CA GLU A 191 -43.09 -19.26 57.59
C GLU A 191 -42.37 -17.92 57.35
N ALA A 192 -42.61 -16.91 58.22
CA ALA A 192 -41.89 -15.64 58.21
C ALA A 192 -40.41 -15.76 58.63
N ALA A 193 -40.05 -16.78 59.43
CA ALA A 193 -38.65 -17.06 59.76
C ALA A 193 -37.91 -17.87 58.66
N ALA A 194 -38.64 -18.62 57.84
CA ALA A 194 -38.09 -19.41 56.74
C ALA A 194 -37.70 -18.55 55.52
N THR A 195 -38.37 -17.41 55.29
CA THR A 195 -38.08 -16.50 54.18
C THR A 195 -36.66 -15.91 54.20
N PRO A 196 -36.12 -15.35 55.31
CA PRO A 196 -34.75 -14.84 55.33
C PRO A 196 -33.70 -15.96 55.20
N LEU A 197 -33.99 -17.16 55.69
CA LEU A 197 -33.15 -18.34 55.51
C LEU A 197 -33.06 -18.73 54.03
N ALA A 198 -34.20 -18.73 53.32
CA ALA A 198 -34.23 -18.99 51.89
C ALA A 198 -33.46 -17.93 51.08
N GLU A 199 -33.57 -16.66 51.46
CA GLU A 199 -32.82 -15.56 50.83
C GLU A 199 -31.30 -15.71 51.02
N GLU A 200 -30.83 -16.07 52.21
CA GLU A 200 -29.40 -16.31 52.45
C GLU A 200 -28.89 -17.50 51.63
N HIS A 201 -29.66 -18.60 51.57
CA HIS A 201 -29.31 -19.76 50.73
C HIS A 201 -29.28 -19.40 49.24
N LEU A 202 -30.22 -18.59 48.76
CA LEU A 202 -30.21 -18.08 47.39
C LEU A 202 -28.97 -17.22 47.12
N ARG A 203 -28.52 -16.40 48.09
CA ARG A 203 -27.30 -15.61 47.93
C ARG A 203 -26.06 -16.49 47.77
N VAL A 204 -25.91 -17.52 48.58
CA VAL A 204 -24.80 -18.48 48.47
C VAL A 204 -24.81 -19.20 47.12
N ILE A 205 -25.98 -19.60 46.63
CA ILE A 205 -26.14 -20.23 45.31
C ILE A 205 -25.72 -19.27 44.19
N GLN A 206 -26.15 -18.00 44.29
CA GLN A 206 -25.79 -16.97 43.31
C GLN A 206 -24.28 -16.72 43.30
N GLU A 207 -23.64 -16.62 44.46
CA GLU A 207 -22.19 -16.48 44.60
C GLU A 207 -21.44 -17.65 43.97
N ALA A 208 -21.92 -18.89 44.15
CA ALA A 208 -21.32 -20.07 43.55
C ALA A 208 -21.42 -20.07 42.00
N ILE A 209 -22.58 -19.64 41.47
CA ILE A 209 -22.79 -19.49 40.02
C ILE A 209 -21.85 -18.44 39.45
N ASP A 210 -21.75 -17.27 40.10
CA ASP A 210 -20.91 -16.18 39.62
C ASP A 210 -19.41 -16.52 39.74
N ALA A 211 -19.00 -17.24 40.78
CA ALA A 211 -17.64 -17.76 40.90
C ALA A 211 -17.28 -18.74 39.75
N ALA A 212 -18.20 -19.63 39.38
CA ALA A 212 -18.01 -20.57 38.27
C ALA A 212 -17.89 -19.83 36.92
N VAL A 213 -18.75 -18.84 36.68
CA VAL A 213 -18.70 -17.97 35.49
C VAL A 213 -17.39 -17.17 35.44
N PHE A 214 -16.98 -16.58 36.56
CA PHE A 214 -15.73 -15.81 36.65
C PHE A 214 -14.52 -16.69 36.33
N LYS A 215 -14.42 -17.87 36.95
CA LYS A 215 -13.32 -18.81 36.68
C LYS A 215 -13.23 -19.20 35.21
N HIS A 216 -14.36 -19.47 34.56
CA HIS A 216 -14.38 -19.81 33.14
C HIS A 216 -14.00 -18.62 32.25
N ARG A 217 -14.40 -17.39 32.62
CA ARG A 217 -14.01 -16.18 31.90
C ARG A 217 -12.49 -15.99 31.92
N GLU A 218 -11.86 -16.13 33.08
CA GLU A 218 -10.40 -15.99 33.25
C GLU A 218 -9.61 -17.07 32.50
N MET A 219 -10.13 -18.30 32.42
CA MET A 219 -9.46 -19.40 31.72
C MET A 219 -9.75 -19.44 30.21
N SER A 220 -10.68 -18.62 29.71
CA SER A 220 -11.06 -18.69 28.29
C SER A 220 -10.03 -17.99 27.40
N PRO A 221 -9.44 -18.68 26.40
CA PRO A 221 -8.51 -18.08 25.46
C PRO A 221 -9.18 -17.06 24.52
N ARG A 222 -10.51 -16.90 24.61
CA ARG A 222 -11.31 -15.96 23.83
C ARG A 222 -11.57 -14.64 24.57
N ALA A 223 -11.11 -14.51 25.81
CA ALA A 223 -11.18 -13.30 26.61
C ALA A 223 -10.06 -12.29 26.30
N ILE A 224 -9.04 -12.71 25.54
CA ILE A 224 -7.86 -11.93 25.11
C ILE A 224 -8.01 -11.54 23.64
#